data_AF-A0A7C3W6Q8-F1
#
_entry.id   AF-A0A7C3W6Q8-F1
#
_cell.length_a   1.000
_cell.length_b   1.000
_cell.length_c   1.000
_cell.angle_alpha   90.00
_cell.angle_beta   90.00
_cell.angle_gamma   90.00
#
_symmetry.space_group_name_H-M   'P 1'
#
loop_
_entity.id
_entity.type
_entity.pdbx_description
1 polymer ?
#
loop_
_entity_poly.entity_id
_entity_poly.type
_entity_poly.pdbx_seq_one_letter_code
_entity_poly.pdbx_strand_id
1 'polypeptide(L)' 'CGYQAGDFPVAEEAARQVLSLPLHPFLSEADQEAVIAGVQGAVAAPA' A
#
# COMPACT_ATOMS: atom_id res chain seq x y z
N CYS A 1 -2.38 -22.28 -19.40
CA CYS A 1 -1.38 -21.21 -19.64
C CYS A 1 -1.63 -20.13 -18.59
N GLY A 2 -0.61 -19.82 -17.80
CA GLY A 2 -0.71 -18.85 -16.71
C GLY A 2 0.62 -18.78 -15.98
N TYR A 3 0.92 -17.60 -15.42
CA TYR A 3 2.10 -17.40 -14.58
C TYR A 3 1.90 -18.10 -13.23
N GLN A 4 2.97 -18.67 -12.69
CA GLN A 4 3.03 -19.31 -11.39
C GLN A 4 3.82 -18.45 -10.39
N ALA A 5 3.63 -18.70 -9.10
CA ALA A 5 4.46 -18.07 -8.08
C ALA A 5 5.93 -18.47 -8.30
N GLY A 6 6.83 -17.49 -8.29
CA GLY A 6 8.25 -17.65 -8.60
C GLY A 6 8.63 -17.38 -10.06
N ASP A 7 7.67 -17.12 -10.95
CA ASP A 7 8.00 -16.70 -12.33
C ASP A 7 8.59 -15.27 -12.35
N PHE A 8 8.23 -14.44 -11.36
CA PHE A 8 8.73 -13.07 -11.21
C PHE A 8 9.18 -12.76 -9.77
N PRO A 9 10.23 -13.42 -9.28
CA PRO A 9 10.58 -13.39 -7.85
C PRO A 9 10.88 -11.98 -7.33
N VAL A 10 11.51 -11.13 -8.15
CA VAL A 10 11.80 -9.74 -7.79
C VAL A 10 10.53 -8.89 -7.74
N ALA A 11 9.61 -9.08 -8.68
CA ALA A 11 8.36 -8.33 -8.70
C ALA A 11 7.43 -8.76 -7.57
N GLU A 12 7.40 -10.07 -7.26
CA GLU A 12 6.64 -10.63 -6.13
C GLU A 12 7.15 -10.11 -4.79
N GLU A 13 8.47 -10.04 -4.61
CA GLU A 13 9.06 -9.49 -3.40
C GLU A 13 8.75 -8.00 -3.25
N ALA A 14 8.89 -7.22 -4.33
CA ALA A 14 8.52 -5.81 -4.32
C ALA A 14 7.03 -5.62 -3.99
N ALA A 15 6.14 -6.44 -4.56
CA ALA A 15 4.70 -6.39 -4.31
C ALA A 15 4.33 -6.65 -2.84
N ARG A 16 5.13 -7.41 -2.09
CA ARG A 16 4.92 -7.64 -0.66
C ARG A 16 5.32 -6.46 0.21
N GLN A 17 6.22 -5.61 -0.27
CA GLN A 17 6.78 -4.49 0.49
C GLN A 17 6.07 -3.16 0.22
N VAL A 18 5.27 -3.08 -0.86
CA VAL A 18 4.56 -1.87 -1.25
C VAL A 18 3.09 -1.91 -0.81
N LEU A 19 2.59 -0.77 -0.33
CA LEU A 19 1.18 -0.56 -0.04
C LEU A 19 0.65 0.58 -0.92
N SER A 20 -0.48 0.36 -1.58
CA SER A 20 -1.15 1.40 -2.38
C SER A 20 -2.02 2.29 -1.50
N LEU A 21 -1.78 3.60 -1.53
CA LEU A 21 -2.60 4.59 -0.85
C LEU A 21 -3.57 5.28 -1.83
N PRO A 22 -4.75 5.74 -1.37
CA PRO A 22 -5.65 6.53 -2.20
C PRO A 22 -5.00 7.83 -2.68
N LEU A 23 -4.90 8.00 -4.00
CA LEU A 23 -4.40 9.23 -4.62
C LEU A 23 -5.19 9.52 -5.90
N HIS A 24 -6.19 10.39 -5.79
CA HIS A 24 -7.02 10.82 -6.92
C HIS A 24 -7.37 12.32 -6.80
N PRO A 25 -7.64 13.02 -7.93
CA PRO A 25 -7.82 14.48 -7.93
C PRO A 25 -8.95 15.01 -7.03
N PHE A 26 -9.92 14.17 -6.70
CA PHE A 26 -11.11 14.54 -5.92
C PHE A 26 -11.02 14.17 -4.43
N LEU A 27 -9.81 13.91 -3.91
CA LEU A 27 -9.63 13.62 -2.48
C LEU A 27 -9.83 14.91 -1.67
N SER A 28 -10.82 14.91 -0.78
CA SER A 28 -11.00 16.02 0.15
C SER A 28 -9.87 16.06 1.18
N GLU A 29 -9.67 17.20 1.85
CA GLU A 29 -8.70 17.30 2.95
C GLU A 29 -9.04 16.32 4.09
N ALA A 30 -10.32 16.14 4.40
CA ALA A 30 -10.77 15.19 5.42
C ALA A 30 -10.43 13.74 5.05
N ASP A 31 -10.58 13.37 3.78
CA ASP A 31 -10.18 12.05 3.28
C ASP A 31 -8.66 11.85 3.38
N GLN A 32 -7.88 12.89 3.07
CA GLN A 32 -6.43 12.86 3.22
C GLN A 32 -6.01 12.70 4.68
N GLU A 33 -6.63 13.42 5.61
CA GLU A 33 -6.36 13.29 7.04
C GLU A 33 -6.66 11.88 7.55
N ALA A 34 -7.76 11.27 7.11
CA ALA A 34 -8.10 9.90 7.47
C ALA A 34 -7.03 8.89 6.98
N VAL A 35 -6.53 9.07 5.76
CA VAL A 35 -5.43 8.26 5.21
C VAL A 35 -4.16 8.46 6.02
N ILE A 36 -3.79 9.71 6.33
CA ILE A 36 -2.60 10.04 7.12
C ILE A 36 -2.67 9.39 8.51
N ALA A 37 -3.80 9.53 9.21
CA ALA A 37 -3.99 8.93 10.53
C ALA A 37 -3.90 7.40 10.49
N GLY A 38 -4.50 6.77 9.48
CA GLY A 38 -4.42 5.32 9.28
C GLY A 38 -3.00 4.83 9.03
N VAL A 39 -2.25 5.52 8.17
CA VAL A 39 -0.84 5.20 7.91
C VAL A 39 0.00 5.39 9.18
N GLN A 40 -0.13 6.52 9.87
CA GLN A 40 0.59 6.77 11.12
C GLN A 40 0.31 5.70 12.17
N GLY A 41 -0.94 5.29 12.34
CA GLY A 41 -1.31 4.20 13.24
C GLY A 41 -0.66 2.86 12.87
N ALA A 42 -0.59 2.54 11.56
CA ALA A 42 0.00 1.30 11.07
C ALA A 42 1.53 1.25 11.22
N VAL A 43 2.25 2.36 11.05
CA VAL A 43 3.72 2.40 11.24
C VAL A 43 4.15 2.67 12.69
N ALA A 44 3.31 3.30 13.52
CA ALA A 44 3.62 3.55 14.92
C ALA A 44 3.28 2.37 15.85
N ALA A 45 2.42 1.45 15.41
CA ALA A 45 2.16 0.22 16.13
C ALA A 45 3.42 -0.66 16.14
N PRO A 46 3.90 -1.13 17.31
CA PRO A 46 4.95 -2.14 17.33
C PRO A 46 4.39 -3.43 16.69
N ALA A 47 5.18 -4.02 15.79
CA ALA A 47 4.88 -5.30 15.15
C ALA A 47 4.80 -6.46 16.15
#